data_AF-A5GRD4-F1
#
_entry.id   AF-A5GRD4-F1
#
_cell.length_a   1.000
_cell.length_b   1.000
_cell.length_c   1.000
_cell.angle_alpha   90.00
_cell.angle_beta   90.00
_cell.angle_gamma   90.00
#
_symmetry.space_group_name_H-M   'P 1'
#
loop_
_entity.id
_entity.type
_entity.pdbx_description
1 polymer ?
#
loop_
_entity_poly.entity_id
_entity_poly.type
_entity_poly.pdbx_seq_one_letter_code
_entity_poly.pdbx_strand_id
1 'polypeptide(L)' 'MLLRLRLLTGTMVSSLLLLVMLCLGSQNLNQREPLQLGFGQSAPLPTGFVVGIALVCGVFSGGSVAALLRR' A
#
# COMPACT_ATOMS: atom_id res chain seq x y z
N MET A 1 -25.34 1.43 -9.45
CA MET A 1 -24.25 2.23 -8.84
C MET A 1 -23.88 1.80 -7.41
N LEU A 2 -24.85 1.43 -6.55
CA LEU A 2 -24.60 1.04 -5.15
C LEU A 2 -23.50 -0.03 -4.98
N LEU A 3 -23.48 -1.04 -5.86
CA LEU A 3 -22.46 -2.10 -5.83
C LEU A 3 -21.05 -1.56 -6.13
N ARG A 4 -20.90 -0.68 -7.13
CA ARG A 4 -19.61 -0.05 -7.46
C ARG A 4 -19.11 0.79 -6.28
N LEU A 5 -20.00 1.53 -5.63
CA LEU A 5 -19.67 2.31 -4.43
C LEU A 5 -19.22 1.39 -3.29
N ARG A 6 -19.92 0.28 -3.02
CA ARG A 6 -19.52 -0.71 -2.01
C ARG A 6 -18.17 -1.36 -2.31
N LEU A 7 -17.90 -1.67 -3.58
CA LEU A 7 -16.60 -2.22 -3.98
C LEU A 7 -15.50 -1.18 -3.77
N LEU A 8 -15.73 0.06 -4.21
CA LEU A 8 -14.76 1.15 -4.05
C LEU A 8 -14.46 1.42 -2.57
N THR A 9 -15.48 1.54 -1.71
CA THR A 9 -15.28 1.74 -0.27
C THR A 9 -14.61 0.53 0.37
N GLY A 10 -14.95 -0.70 -0.05
CA GLY A 10 -14.28 -1.92 0.37
C GLY A 10 -12.80 -1.93 0.00
N THR A 11 -12.44 -1.52 -1.22
CA THR A 11 -11.04 -1.38 -1.65
C THR A 11 -10.30 -0.33 -0.84
N MET A 12 -10.91 0.82 -0.58
CA MET A 12 -10.32 1.90 0.23
C MET A 12 -10.04 1.42 1.66
N VAL A 13 -11.04 0.80 2.30
CA VAL A 13 -10.92 0.30 3.68
C VAL A 13 -9.89 -0.82 3.77
N SER A 14 -9.93 -1.80 2.88
CA SER A 14 -8.96 -2.90 2.88
C SER A 14 -7.54 -2.42 2.64
N SER A 15 -7.32 -1.51 1.69
CA SER A 15 -5.99 -0.94 1.42
C SER A 15 -5.47 -0.14 2.61
N LEU A 16 -6.35 0.61 3.30
CA LEU A 16 -6.00 1.35 4.51
C LEU A 16 -5.63 0.40 5.67
N LEU A 17 -6.40 -0.67 5.88
CA LEU A 17 -6.06 -1.70 6.88
C LEU A 17 -4.72 -2.36 6.57
N LEU A 18 -4.46 -2.66 5.30
CA LEU A 18 -3.21 -3.26 4.85
C LEU A 18 -2.03 -2.31 5.09
N LEU A 19 -2.21 -1.01 4.86
CA LEU A 19 -1.22 0.02 5.19
C LEU A 19 -0.97 0.11 6.71
N VAL A 20 -2.01 0.09 7.53
CA VAL A 20 -1.88 0.09 9.00
C VAL A 20 -1.10 -1.14 9.47
N MET A 21 -1.43 -2.31 8.96
CA MET A 21 -0.71 -3.57 9.26
C MET A 21 0.76 -3.49 8.83
N LEU A 22 1.04 -2.90 7.67
CA LEU A 22 2.40 -2.70 7.21
C LEU A 22 3.18 -1.75 8.11
N CYS A 23 2.58 -0.63 8.53
CA CYS A 23 3.20 0.31 9.46
C CYS A 23 3.48 -0.36 10.81
N LEU A 24 2.54 -1.17 11.33
CA LEU A 24 2.73 -1.95 12.55
C LEU A 24 3.85 -2.99 12.39
N GLY A 25 3.84 -3.77 11.32
CA GLY A 25 4.87 -4.77 11.03
C GLY A 25 6.25 -4.16 10.83
N SER A 26 6.34 -2.98 10.20
CA SER A 26 7.61 -2.29 9.97
C SER A 26 8.29 -1.79 11.24
N GLN A 27 7.52 -1.54 12.31
CA GLN A 27 8.08 -1.16 13.61
C GLN A 27 8.86 -2.31 14.24
N ASN A 28 8.51 -3.56 13.90
CA ASN A 28 9.22 -4.76 14.36
C ASN A 28 10.51 -5.06 13.55
N LEU A 29 10.74 -4.36 12.44
CA LEU A 29 11.92 -4.58 11.61
C LEU A 29 13.11 -3.78 12.13
N ASN A 30 14.17 -4.49 12.49
CA ASN A 30 15.38 -3.89 13.04
C ASN A 30 16.37 -3.45 11.95
N GLN A 31 16.33 -4.09 10.78
CA GLN A 31 17.13 -3.72 9.63
C GLN A 31 16.50 -2.52 8.92
N ARG A 32 17.25 -1.42 8.83
CA ARG A 32 16.82 -0.18 8.17
C ARG A 32 17.94 0.26 7.24
N GLU A 33 17.71 0.11 5.94
CA GLU A 33 18.68 0.53 4.93
C GLU A 33 18.18 1.79 4.22
N PRO A 34 19.03 2.80 4.02
CA PRO A 34 18.67 3.96 3.20
C PRO A 34 18.58 3.54 1.73
N LEU A 35 17.53 3.95 1.04
CA LEU A 35 17.40 3.74 -0.40
C LEU A 35 18.09 4.86 -1.16
N GLN A 36 18.82 4.50 -2.22
CA GLN A 36 19.37 5.46 -3.18
C GLN A 36 18.30 5.73 -4.25
N LEU A 37 17.76 6.94 -4.28
CA LEU A 37 16.68 7.35 -5.17
C LEU A 37 17.20 8.11 -6.42
N GLY A 38 18.50 8.00 -6.72
CA GLY A 38 19.17 8.71 -7.82
C GLY A 38 19.42 10.20 -7.57
N PHE A 39 18.54 10.89 -6.85
CA PHE A 39 18.68 12.32 -6.48
C PHE A 39 19.09 12.54 -5.02
N GLY A 40 19.37 11.46 -4.29
CA GLY A 40 19.69 11.49 -2.86
C GLY A 40 19.42 10.16 -2.19
N GLN A 41 19.64 10.11 -0.87
CA GLN A 41 19.28 8.96 -0.04
C GLN A 41 17.95 9.23 0.68
N SER A 42 17.10 8.22 0.79
CA SER A 42 15.93 8.28 1.64
C SER A 42 16.33 8.24 3.12
N ALA A 43 15.38 8.55 4.01
CA ALA A 43 15.48 8.09 5.38
C ALA A 43 15.74 6.57 5.44
N PRO A 44 16.32 6.03 6.52
CA PRO A 44 16.52 4.59 6.66
C PRO A 44 15.15 3.90 6.78
N LEU A 45 14.74 3.19 5.72
CA LEU A 45 13.47 2.48 5.65
C LEU A 45 13.71 0.96 5.74
N PRO A 46 12.83 0.19 6.37
CA PRO A 46 12.90 -1.27 6.31
C PRO A 46 12.59 -1.78 4.89
N THR A 47 13.37 -2.73 4.39
CA THR A 47 13.17 -3.31 3.04
C THR A 47 11.76 -3.91 2.88
N GLY A 48 11.26 -4.58 3.93
CA GLY A 48 9.90 -5.12 3.97
C GLY A 48 8.81 -4.05 3.90
N PHE A 49 9.06 -2.84 4.42
CA PHE A 49 8.13 -1.72 4.30
C PHE A 49 8.02 -1.23 2.85
N VAL A 50 9.14 -1.12 2.13
CA VAL A 50 9.15 -0.70 0.72
C VAL A 50 8.34 -1.67 -0.16
N VAL A 51 8.59 -2.97 0.00
CA VAL A 51 7.84 -4.02 -0.73
C VAL A 51 6.36 -3.98 -0.38
N GLY A 52 6.03 -3.78 0.91
CA GLY A 52 4.65 -3.65 1.34
C GLY A 52 3.93 -2.43 0.76
N ILE A 53 4.61 -1.28 0.65
CA ILE A 53 4.03 -0.07 0.03
C ILE A 53 3.66 -0.37 -1.43
N ALA A 54 4.55 -1.01 -2.19
CA ALA A 54 4.26 -1.40 -3.57
C ALA A 54 3.02 -2.32 -3.66
N LEU A 55 2.89 -3.27 -2.72
CA LEU A 55 1.72 -4.15 -2.65
C LEU A 55 0.43 -3.39 -2.31
N VAL A 56 0.45 -2.47 -1.34
CA VAL A 56 -0.69 -1.61 -1.00
C VAL A 56 -1.11 -0.78 -2.21
N CYS A 57 -0.17 -0.17 -2.93
CA CYS A 57 -0.46 0.58 -4.15
C CYS A 57 -1.07 -0.31 -5.26
N GLY A 58 -0.59 -1.54 -5.41
CA GLY A 58 -1.15 -2.52 -6.35
C GLY A 58 -2.60 -2.90 -6.02
N VAL A 59 -2.89 -3.23 -4.76
CA VAL A 59 -4.25 -3.56 -4.29
C VAL A 59 -5.19 -2.37 -4.45
N PHE A 60 -4.74 -1.17 -4.07
CA PHE A 60 -5.52 0.05 -4.17
C PHE A 60 -5.87 0.38 -5.62
N SER A 61 -4.88 0.39 -6.51
CA SER A 61 -5.07 0.72 -7.93
C SER A 61 -5.91 -0.34 -8.64
N GLY A 62 -5.56 -1.62 -8.50
CA GLY A 62 -6.26 -2.74 -9.12
C GLY A 62 -7.71 -2.85 -8.65
N GLY A 63 -7.96 -2.72 -7.34
CA GLY A 63 -9.31 -2.75 -6.79
C GLY A 63 -10.14 -1.54 -7.21
N SER A 64 -9.54 -0.35 -7.32
CA SER A 64 -10.23 0.85 -7.81
C SER A 64 -10.65 0.70 -9.28
N VAL A 65 -9.75 0.20 -10.14
CA VAL A 65 -10.06 -0.08 -11.55
C VAL A 65 -11.15 -1.14 -11.65
N ALA A 66 -11.04 -2.24 -10.89
CA ALA A 66 -12.05 -3.29 -10.89
C ALA A 66 -13.43 -2.79 -10.42
N ALA A 67 -13.49 -1.91 -9.42
CA ALA A 67 -14.75 -1.34 -8.92
C ALA A 67 -15.41 -0.40 -9.95
N LEU A 68 -14.61 0.37 -10.69
CA LEU A 68 -15.11 1.37 -11.65
C LEU A 68 -15.47 0.76 -13.02
N LEU A 69 -14.64 -0.17 -13.52
CA LEU A 69 -14.79 -0.76 -14.86
C LEU A 69 -15.77 -1.94 -14.90
N ARG A 70 -16.22 -2.42 -13.74
CA ARG A 70 -17.22 -3.49 -13.64
C ARG A 70 -18.49 -3.10 -14.41
N ARG A 71 -18.68 -3.74 -15.58
CA ARG A 71 -19.89 -3.62 -16.40
C ARG A 71 -21.10 -4.14 -15.62
#